data_AF-A0A939UJI7-F1
#
_entry.id   AF-A0A939UJI7-F1
#
_cell.length_a   1.000
_cell.length_b   1.000
_cell.length_c   1.000
_cell.angle_alpha   90.00
_cell.angle_beta   90.00
_cell.angle_gamma   90.00
#
_symmetry.space_group_name_H-M   'P 1'
#
loop_
_entity.id
_entity.type
_entity.pdbx_description
1 polymer ?
#
loop_
_entity_poly.entity_id
_entity_poly.type
_entity_poly.pdbx_seq_one_letter_code
_entity_poly.pdbx_strand_id
1 'polypeptide(L)'
;YHFLPKMQARGFGRIVNTTSGIRLEPEQAGYSASKAALDKVTMDIAQKVNGTNVCVNITDPGWCRTDLGGKNAPNSPESSLPGVVVGAFVDDKKSGRNFAAQLFHSLSLEEAVKKAETEIPVYTGTIGF
;
A
#
# COMPACT_ATOMS: atom_id res chain seq x y z
N TYR A 1 9.46 -13.22 3.72
CA TYR A 1 9.83 -12.20 2.71
C TYR A 1 11.09 -12.66 1.97
N HIS A 2 10.93 -13.55 0.99
CA HIS A 2 12.05 -14.24 0.34
C HIS A 2 13.00 -13.29 -0.43
N PHE A 3 12.49 -12.25 -1.08
CA PHE A 3 13.28 -11.33 -1.89
C PHE A 3 14.05 -10.28 -1.07
N LEU A 4 13.66 -10.04 0.18
CA LEU A 4 14.18 -8.95 1.01
C LEU A 4 15.70 -9.01 1.23
N PRO A 5 16.32 -10.17 1.57
CA PRO A 5 17.78 -10.22 1.77
C PRO A 5 18.57 -9.79 0.53
N LYS A 6 18.14 -10.17 -0.68
CA LYS A 6 18.79 -9.76 -1.93
C LYS A 6 18.58 -8.28 -2.24
N MET A 7 17.43 -7.70 -1.87
CA MET A 7 17.18 -6.26 -1.97
C MET A 7 18.09 -5.46 -1.04
N GLN A 8 18.27 -5.93 0.19
CA GLN A 8 19.17 -5.32 1.17
C GLN A 8 20.63 -5.41 0.69
N ALA A 9 21.08 -6.57 0.22
CA ALA A 9 22.44 -6.76 -0.28
C ALA A 9 22.80 -5.84 -1.46
N ARG A 10 21.85 -5.58 -2.37
CA ARG A 10 22.06 -4.64 -3.49
C ARG A 10 21.78 -3.17 -3.16
N GLY A 11 21.33 -2.88 -1.94
CA GLY A 11 21.01 -1.52 -1.50
C GLY A 11 19.78 -0.88 -2.15
N PHE A 12 18.89 -1.65 -2.80
CA PHE A 12 17.68 -1.12 -3.42
C PHE A 12 16.53 -2.14 -3.44
N GLY A 13 15.31 -1.71 -3.15
CA GLY A 13 14.13 -2.57 -3.29
C GLY A 13 12.81 -1.84 -3.06
N ARG A 14 11.74 -2.38 -3.65
CA ARG A 14 10.38 -1.89 -3.48
C ARG A 14 9.46 -3.10 -3.34
N ILE A 15 8.76 -3.19 -2.22
CA ILE A 15 7.71 -4.19 -1.97
C ILE A 15 6.43 -3.40 -1.69
N VAL A 16 5.42 -3.60 -2.53
CA VAL A 16 4.10 -2.99 -2.38
C VAL A 16 3.08 -4.12 -2.24
N ASN A 17 2.54 -4.26 -1.04
CA ASN A 17 1.55 -5.28 -0.72
C ASN A 17 0.14 -4.72 -0.90
N THR A 18 -0.71 -5.38 -1.68
CA THR A 18 -2.10 -4.94 -1.86
C THR A 18 -2.95 -5.33 -0.65
N THR A 19 -3.35 -4.35 0.14
CA THR A 19 -4.25 -4.50 1.29
C THR A 19 -5.71 -4.21 0.90
N SER A 20 -6.58 -3.96 1.87
CA SER A 20 -7.95 -3.48 1.67
C SER A 20 -8.38 -2.65 2.88
N GLY A 21 -9.11 -1.56 2.63
CA GLY A 21 -9.81 -0.81 3.66
C GLY A 21 -11.10 -1.47 4.19
N ILE A 22 -11.31 -2.76 3.91
CA ILE A 22 -12.51 -3.50 4.32
C ILE A 22 -12.74 -3.41 5.84
N ARG A 23 -13.98 -3.15 6.22
CA ARG A 23 -14.41 -3.01 7.62
C ARG A 23 -15.91 -3.25 7.69
N LEU A 24 -16.38 -3.78 8.83
CA LEU A 24 -17.81 -3.92 9.14
C LEU A 24 -18.58 -4.82 8.15
N GLU A 25 -17.92 -5.82 7.57
CA GLU A 25 -18.49 -6.84 6.69
C GLU A 25 -18.31 -8.24 7.32
N PRO A 26 -19.21 -8.67 8.24
CA PRO A 26 -19.08 -9.93 8.98
C PRO A 26 -18.94 -11.16 8.07
N GLU A 27 -19.66 -11.18 6.95
CA GLU A 27 -19.64 -12.24 5.94
C GLU A 27 -18.27 -12.38 5.26
N GLN A 28 -17.44 -11.33 5.35
CA GLN A 28 -16.08 -11.29 4.82
C GLN A 28 -15.02 -11.24 5.94
N ALA A 29 -15.36 -11.59 7.17
CA ALA A 29 -14.46 -11.50 8.33
C ALA A 29 -13.11 -12.22 8.12
N GLY A 30 -13.10 -13.37 7.42
CA GLY A 30 -11.86 -14.07 7.08
C GLY A 30 -10.95 -13.26 6.14
N TYR A 31 -11.54 -12.57 5.16
CA TYR A 31 -10.81 -11.66 4.27
C TYR A 31 -10.29 -10.44 5.05
N SER A 32 -11.14 -9.81 5.87
CA SER A 32 -10.75 -8.70 6.75
C SER A 32 -9.59 -9.06 7.68
N ALA A 33 -9.65 -10.22 8.33
CA ALA A 33 -8.59 -10.72 9.20
C ALA A 33 -7.28 -10.95 8.42
N SER A 34 -7.36 -11.51 7.21
CA SER A 34 -6.18 -11.73 6.37
C SER A 34 -5.49 -10.42 5.95
N LYS A 35 -6.25 -9.37 5.64
CA LYS A 35 -5.71 -8.07 5.26
C LYS A 35 -5.15 -7.30 6.47
N ALA A 36 -5.81 -7.38 7.62
CA ALA A 36 -5.26 -6.85 8.88
C ALA A 36 -3.93 -7.55 9.25
N ALA A 37 -3.82 -8.86 9.05
CA ALA A 37 -2.56 -9.58 9.26
C ALA A 37 -1.47 -9.14 8.28
N LEU A 38 -1.82 -8.93 6.99
CA LEU A 38 -0.89 -8.41 5.99
C LEU A 38 -0.36 -7.02 6.34
N ASP A 39 -1.23 -6.13 6.82
CA ASP A 39 -0.84 -4.79 7.29
C ASP A 39 0.20 -4.92 8.40
N LYS A 40 -0.10 -5.72 9.43
CA LYS A 40 0.80 -5.88 10.58
C LYS A 40 2.16 -6.47 10.20
N VAL A 41 2.16 -7.52 9.37
CA VAL A 41 3.39 -8.13 8.84
C VAL A 41 4.20 -7.11 8.04
N THR A 42 3.54 -6.29 7.21
CA THR A 42 4.21 -5.25 6.43
C THR A 42 4.88 -4.23 7.35
N MET A 43 4.18 -3.74 8.39
CA MET A 43 4.73 -2.74 9.31
C MET A 43 5.92 -3.27 10.12
N ASP A 44 5.82 -4.49 10.64
CA ASP A 44 6.92 -5.10 11.41
C ASP A 44 8.17 -5.30 10.55
N ILE A 45 8.00 -5.56 9.26
CA ILE A 45 9.13 -5.71 8.31
C ILE A 45 9.65 -4.34 7.85
N ALA A 46 8.77 -3.38 7.63
CA ALA A 46 9.14 -2.00 7.28
C ALA A 46 10.10 -1.39 8.31
N GLN A 47 9.92 -1.68 9.61
CA GLN A 47 10.82 -1.22 10.68
C GLN A 47 12.28 -1.66 10.45
N LYS A 48 12.52 -2.82 9.82
CA LYS A 48 13.88 -3.31 9.55
C LYS A 48 14.60 -2.56 8.44
N VAL A 49 13.87 -1.86 7.58
CA VAL A 49 14.41 -1.24 6.36
C VAL A 49 14.09 0.25 6.23
N ASN A 50 13.33 0.82 7.17
CA ASN A 50 13.07 2.25 7.22
C ASN A 50 14.40 3.03 7.31
N GLY A 51 14.53 4.11 6.54
CA GLY A 51 15.78 4.87 6.40
C GLY A 51 16.77 4.28 5.38
N THR A 52 16.49 3.11 4.81
CA THR A 52 17.27 2.53 3.70
C THR A 52 16.59 2.78 2.36
N ASN A 53 17.27 2.48 1.25
CA ASN A 53 16.66 2.51 -0.09
C ASN A 53 15.93 1.18 -0.44
N VAL A 54 15.57 0.39 0.57
CA VAL A 54 14.63 -0.73 0.44
C VAL A 54 13.33 -0.31 1.13
N CYS A 55 12.26 -0.15 0.34
CA CYS A 55 10.96 0.26 0.85
C CYS A 55 9.96 -0.89 0.86
N VAL A 56 9.22 -1.02 1.96
CA VAL A 56 8.13 -1.99 2.12
C VAL A 56 6.88 -1.27 2.58
N ASN A 57 5.82 -1.27 1.77
CA ASN A 57 4.60 -0.51 2.00
C ASN A 57 3.36 -1.34 1.63
N ILE A 58 2.18 -0.87 2.05
CA ILE A 58 0.89 -1.38 1.59
C ILE A 58 0.21 -0.36 0.67
N THR A 59 -0.72 -0.85 -0.15
CA THR A 59 -1.64 -0.02 -0.94
C THR A 59 -3.05 -0.58 -0.85
N ASP A 60 -4.03 0.28 -0.63
CA ASP A 60 -5.45 -0.06 -0.78
C ASP A 60 -5.94 0.43 -2.14
N PRO A 61 -6.30 -0.46 -3.08
CA PRO A 61 -6.82 -0.05 -4.40
C PRO A 61 -8.19 0.64 -4.30
N GLY A 62 -8.90 0.48 -3.18
CA GLY A 62 -10.32 0.78 -3.06
C GLY A 62 -11.20 -0.28 -3.72
N TRP A 63 -12.52 -0.14 -3.58
CA TRP A 63 -13.48 -1.10 -4.14
C TRP A 63 -13.66 -0.87 -5.65
N CYS A 64 -12.97 -1.67 -6.46
CA CYS A 64 -12.94 -1.57 -7.92
C CYS A 64 -13.83 -2.63 -8.60
N ARG A 65 -14.41 -2.30 -9.75
CA ARG A 65 -15.20 -3.21 -10.61
C ARG A 65 -14.29 -4.23 -11.28
N THR A 66 -14.00 -5.29 -10.55
CA THR A 66 -13.27 -6.49 -10.98
C THR A 66 -14.10 -7.73 -10.68
N ASP A 67 -13.64 -8.91 -11.07
CA ASP A 67 -14.29 -10.17 -10.69
C ASP A 67 -14.43 -10.31 -9.16
N LEU A 68 -13.44 -9.84 -8.40
CA LEU A 68 -13.47 -9.85 -6.93
C LEU A 68 -14.42 -8.78 -6.35
N GLY A 69 -14.44 -7.58 -6.92
CA GLY A 69 -15.26 -6.47 -6.42
C GLY A 69 -16.71 -6.50 -6.89
N GLY A 70 -17.02 -7.22 -7.96
CA GLY A 70 -18.35 -7.30 -8.55
C GLY A 70 -18.77 -6.02 -9.30
N LYS A 71 -19.88 -6.14 -10.04
CA LYS A 71 -20.39 -5.07 -10.91
C LYS A 71 -20.84 -3.79 -10.19
N ASN A 72 -21.13 -3.89 -8.89
CA ASN A 72 -21.64 -2.78 -8.07
C ASN A 72 -20.53 -1.94 -7.43
N ALA A 73 -19.26 -2.30 -7.62
CA ALA A 73 -18.15 -1.53 -7.08
C ALA A 73 -18.14 -0.09 -7.65
N PRO A 74 -17.87 0.94 -6.84
CA PRO A 74 -17.97 2.33 -7.28
C PRO A 74 -16.83 2.75 -8.21
N ASN A 75 -15.66 2.12 -8.11
CA ASN A 75 -14.46 2.54 -8.84
C ASN A 75 -14.20 1.67 -10.08
N SER A 76 -13.63 2.24 -11.14
CA SER A 76 -13.05 1.42 -12.21
C SER A 76 -11.67 0.92 -11.79
N PRO A 77 -11.17 -0.20 -12.30
CA PRO A 77 -9.79 -0.63 -12.03
C PRO A 77 -8.75 0.46 -12.37
N GLU A 78 -8.97 1.20 -13.46
CA GLU A 78 -8.09 2.28 -13.92
C GLU A 78 -8.04 3.45 -12.94
N SER A 79 -9.11 3.69 -12.17
CA SER A 79 -9.13 4.79 -11.20
C SER A 79 -8.14 4.59 -10.07
N SER A 80 -7.69 3.36 -9.84
CA SER A 80 -6.68 3.02 -8.84
C SER A 80 -5.26 3.46 -9.24
N LEU A 81 -5.03 3.84 -10.50
CA LEU A 81 -3.77 4.37 -10.97
C LEU A 81 -3.67 5.89 -10.76
N PRO A 82 -2.46 6.40 -10.48
CA PRO A 82 -1.21 5.67 -10.21
C PRO A 82 -1.09 5.13 -8.77
N GLY A 83 -2.09 5.34 -7.92
CA GLY A 83 -2.02 5.10 -6.48
C GLY A 83 -1.60 3.67 -6.06
N VAL A 84 -2.02 2.64 -6.79
CA VAL A 84 -1.61 1.24 -6.52
C VAL A 84 -0.13 0.95 -6.78
N VAL A 85 0.54 1.79 -7.60
CA VAL A 85 1.97 1.62 -7.93
C VAL A 85 2.86 2.70 -7.34
N VAL A 86 2.31 3.78 -6.77
CA VAL A 86 3.11 4.93 -6.30
C VAL A 86 4.23 4.54 -5.33
N GLY A 87 3.97 3.56 -4.45
CA GLY A 87 4.95 3.03 -3.51
C GLY A 87 6.16 2.35 -4.14
N ALA A 88 6.11 2.03 -5.44
CA ALA A 88 7.25 1.53 -6.20
C ALA A 88 8.18 2.65 -6.71
N PHE A 89 7.73 3.91 -6.70
CA PHE A 89 8.45 5.04 -7.28
C PHE A 89 8.93 6.08 -6.26
N VAL A 90 8.46 6.01 -5.01
CA VAL A 90 8.99 6.84 -3.90
C VAL A 90 10.48 6.57 -3.65
N ASP A 91 11.24 7.60 -3.29
CA ASP A 91 12.67 7.56 -2.96
C ASP A 91 13.04 8.30 -1.66
N ASP A 92 12.06 8.71 -0.87
CA ASP A 92 12.25 9.37 0.44
C ASP A 92 12.72 8.45 1.58
N LYS A 93 13.05 7.19 1.28
CA LYS A 93 13.54 6.16 2.23
C LYS A 93 12.61 5.87 3.41
N LYS A 94 11.32 6.17 3.28
CA LYS A 94 10.29 5.87 4.30
C LYS A 94 9.56 4.57 3.96
N SER A 95 9.53 3.64 4.91
CA SER A 95 8.78 2.38 4.81
C SER A 95 7.58 2.38 5.75
N GLY A 96 6.68 1.42 5.54
CA GLY A 96 5.53 1.20 6.39
C GLY A 96 4.46 2.26 6.17
N ARG A 97 4.16 2.60 4.92
CA ARG A 97 3.09 3.54 4.55
C ARG A 97 1.89 2.81 3.96
N ASN A 98 0.72 3.42 4.06
CA ASN A 98 -0.47 3.03 3.34
C ASN A 98 -0.77 4.03 2.22
N PHE A 99 -0.69 3.57 0.98
CA PHE A 99 -1.09 4.33 -0.19
C PHE A 99 -2.53 3.97 -0.56
N ALA A 100 -3.50 4.71 -0.03
CA ALA A 100 -4.89 4.61 -0.47
C ALA A 100 -5.00 5.17 -1.89
N ALA A 101 -5.26 4.28 -2.86
CA ALA A 101 -5.06 4.58 -4.27
C ALA A 101 -5.89 5.77 -4.77
N GLN A 102 -7.10 5.92 -4.23
CA GLN A 102 -8.03 6.98 -4.61
C GLN A 102 -7.55 8.38 -4.21
N LEU A 103 -6.57 8.51 -3.29
CA LEU A 103 -5.93 9.80 -2.99
C LEU A 103 -5.05 10.33 -4.13
N PHE A 104 -4.72 9.47 -5.09
CA PHE A 104 -3.85 9.77 -6.22
C PHE A 104 -4.60 9.81 -7.55
N HIS A 105 -5.92 9.59 -7.54
CA HIS A 105 -6.70 9.56 -8.76
C HIS A 105 -6.54 10.86 -9.56
N SER A 106 -6.46 10.74 -10.88
CA SER A 106 -6.25 11.85 -11.84
C SER A 106 -4.89 12.55 -11.77
N LEU A 107 -3.98 12.15 -10.89
CA LEU A 107 -2.62 12.65 -10.87
C LEU A 107 -1.76 11.93 -11.91
N SER A 108 -0.77 12.63 -12.46
CA SER A 108 0.35 11.98 -13.14
C SER A 108 1.15 11.13 -12.13
N LEU A 109 2.00 10.23 -12.62
CA LEU A 109 2.85 9.43 -11.73
C LEU A 109 3.81 10.33 -10.93
N GLU A 110 4.38 11.35 -11.56
CA GLU A 110 5.29 12.32 -10.94
C GLU A 110 4.59 13.12 -9.84
N GLU A 111 3.38 13.60 -10.10
CA GLU A 111 2.55 14.30 -9.13
C GLU A 111 2.18 13.39 -7.94
N ALA A 112 1.83 12.14 -8.24
CA ALA A 112 1.50 11.16 -7.21
C ALA A 112 2.71 10.80 -6.33
N VAL A 113 3.91 10.65 -6.91
CA VAL A 113 5.14 10.41 -6.14
C VAL A 113 5.45 11.60 -5.25
N LYS A 114 5.38 12.82 -5.80
CA LYS A 114 5.58 14.05 -5.01
C LYS A 114 4.61 14.10 -3.83
N LYS A 115 3.32 13.87 -4.07
CA LYS A 115 2.28 13.81 -3.02
C LYS A 115 2.58 12.72 -1.99
N ALA A 116 2.99 11.53 -2.45
CA ALA A 116 3.29 10.39 -1.58
C ALA A 116 4.47 10.67 -0.63
N GLU A 117 5.49 11.40 -1.09
CA GLU A 117 6.67 11.72 -0.29
C GLU A 117 6.44 12.86 0.71
N THR A 118 5.58 13.83 0.34
CA THR A 118 5.32 15.01 1.15
C THR A 118 4.16 14.84 2.13
N GLU A 119 3.09 14.14 1.72
CA GLU A 119 1.83 14.14 2.46
C GLU A 119 1.50 12.81 3.13
N ILE A 120 2.03 11.68 2.66
CA ILE A 120 1.69 10.36 3.23
C ILE A 120 2.67 10.01 4.35
N PRO A 121 2.20 10.00 5.62
CA PRO A 121 3.07 9.71 6.75
C PRO A 121 3.39 8.21 6.82
N VAL A 122 4.46 7.88 7.55
CA VAL A 122 4.68 6.50 8.01
C VAL A 122 3.47 6.07 8.83
N TYR A 123 2.88 4.95 8.43
CA TYR A 123 1.74 4.31 9.06
C TYR A 123 2.26 3.35 10.12
N THR A 124 2.13 3.71 11.39
CA THR A 124 2.66 2.91 12.52
C THR A 124 1.73 1.77 12.96
N GLY A 125 0.67 1.48 12.21
CA GLY A 125 -0.37 0.54 12.60
C GLY A 125 -1.56 1.22 13.30
N THR A 126 -2.67 0.48 13.37
CA THR A 126 -4.01 0.95 13.73
C THR A 126 -4.10 1.44 15.18
N ILE A 127 -3.95 2.74 15.37
CA ILE A 127 -4.74 3.48 16.36
C ILE A 127 -5.15 4.82 15.72
N GLY A 128 -6.23 4.75 14.97
CA GLY A 128 -6.99 5.89 14.47
C GLY A 128 -8.43 5.43 14.41
N PHE A 129 -9.13 5.58 15.53
CA PHE A 129 -10.59 5.71 15.52
C PHE A 129 -10.96 6.98 14.76
#